data_AF-A0A924A787-F1
#
_entry.id   AF-A0A924A787-F1
#
_cell.length_a   1.000
_cell.length_b   1.000
_cell.length_c   1.000
_cell.angle_alpha   90.00
_cell.angle_beta   90.00
_cell.angle_gamma   90.00
#
_symmetry.space_group_name_H-M   'P 1'
#
loop_
_entity.id
_entity.type
_entity.pdbx_description
1 polymer ?
#
loop_
_entity_poly.entity_id
_entity_poly.type
_entity_poly.pdbx_seq_one_letter_code
_entity_poly.pdbx_strand_id
1 'polypeptide(L)'
;MKFYKNYQILALFIALSASSYSYAGTNPSIAQLKIYGVGVANNADCSNATIVGLNSTGTTFDMLMNPTIVRGSVAAGTYNCIILIMDATVTFTPATGATGSCTAGTSYGRVLCQTGCSYTAYTVDANNLAVYGGSTPSTAASSADLANAPKVMLFLSTSSVGNGMNAFLKPGTGVWSNGLPLLAPLTVSATGSTGTFVTNFDGQVNGNGGTCDLIQPSFTFR
;
A
#
# COMPACT_ATOMS: atom_id res chain seq x y z
N MET A 1 7.07 14.50 75.09
CA MET A 1 7.16 13.07 74.69
C MET A 1 6.93 12.98 73.19
N LYS A 2 7.93 12.50 72.45
CA LYS A 2 7.93 12.38 70.99
C LYS A 2 7.36 11.01 70.59
N PHE A 3 6.37 10.97 69.70
CA PHE A 3 5.92 9.75 69.03
C PHE A 3 6.16 9.91 67.52
N TYR A 4 7.12 9.15 66.99
CA TYR A 4 7.34 9.01 65.55
C TYR A 4 6.48 7.85 65.04
N LYS A 5 5.51 8.14 64.15
CA LYS A 5 4.76 7.12 63.41
C LYS A 5 5.50 6.78 62.13
N ASN A 6 6.05 5.58 62.09
CA ASN A 6 6.58 4.92 60.90
C ASN A 6 5.43 4.62 59.91
N TYR A 7 5.41 5.30 58.77
CA TYR A 7 4.56 4.92 57.63
C TYR A 7 5.42 4.17 56.62
N GLN A 8 5.30 2.84 56.61
CA GLN A 8 5.81 2.02 55.52
C GLN A 8 4.89 2.20 54.31
N ILE A 9 5.41 2.82 53.25
CA ILE A 9 4.74 2.94 51.95
C ILE A 9 4.97 1.62 51.21
N LEU A 10 3.94 0.77 51.20
CA LEU A 10 3.90 -0.45 50.41
C LEU A 10 3.65 -0.08 48.94
N ALA A 11 4.71 -0.03 48.14
CA ALA A 11 4.63 0.20 46.70
C ALA A 11 4.16 -1.07 45.99
N LEU A 12 2.86 -1.14 45.69
CA LEU A 12 2.26 -2.20 44.86
C LEU A 12 2.61 -1.93 43.38
N PHE A 13 3.69 -2.55 42.89
CA PHE A 13 4.02 -2.58 41.47
C PHE A 13 3.07 -3.55 40.76
N ILE A 14 1.99 -3.03 40.17
CA ILE A 14 1.18 -3.76 39.20
C ILE A 14 1.96 -3.75 37.88
N ALA A 15 2.69 -4.82 37.59
CA ALA A 15 3.23 -5.06 36.27
C ALA A 15 2.07 -5.34 35.31
N LEU A 16 1.61 -4.31 34.60
CA LEU A 16 0.83 -4.51 33.38
C LEU A 16 1.77 -5.16 32.36
N SER A 17 1.76 -6.49 32.28
CA SER A 17 2.25 -7.19 31.12
C SER A 17 1.36 -6.81 29.95
N ALA A 18 1.80 -5.86 29.13
CA ALA A 18 1.25 -5.68 27.80
C ALA A 18 1.52 -6.98 27.04
N SER A 19 0.51 -7.83 26.95
CA SER A 19 0.52 -8.97 26.05
C SER A 19 0.56 -8.42 24.63
N SER A 20 1.77 -8.32 24.07
CA SER A 20 1.96 -8.12 22.64
C SER A 20 1.37 -9.36 21.96
N TYR A 21 0.15 -9.26 21.47
CA TYR A 21 -0.40 -10.28 20.58
C TYR A 21 0.41 -10.22 19.28
N SER A 22 1.49 -11.00 19.23
CA SER A 22 2.19 -11.31 18.00
C SER A 22 1.27 -12.23 17.20
N TYR A 23 0.40 -11.64 16.39
CA TYR A 23 -0.44 -12.42 15.49
C TYR A 23 0.42 -12.91 14.33
N ALA A 24 0.49 -14.23 14.16
CA ALA A 24 1.01 -14.81 12.95
C ALA A 24 -0.07 -14.63 11.86
N GLY A 25 -0.07 -13.48 11.20
CA GLY A 25 -0.81 -13.33 9.96
C GLY A 25 -0.40 -14.43 8.99
N THR A 26 -1.35 -14.90 8.18
CA THR A 26 -1.07 -15.96 7.21
C THR A 26 -0.67 -15.36 5.87
N ASN A 27 -0.03 -16.13 5.02
CA ASN A 27 0.35 -15.66 3.68
C ASN A 27 -0.85 -15.79 2.72
N PRO A 28 -0.97 -14.91 1.71
CA PRO A 28 -1.79 -15.21 0.55
C PRO A 28 -1.08 -16.21 -0.37
N SER A 29 -1.85 -17.04 -1.08
CA SER A 29 -1.40 -17.84 -2.22
C SER A 29 -1.60 -17.12 -3.55
N ILE A 30 -2.44 -16.08 -3.59
CA ILE A 30 -2.69 -15.19 -4.73
C ILE A 30 -2.86 -13.77 -4.19
N ALA A 31 -2.24 -12.76 -4.81
CA ALA A 31 -2.51 -11.34 -4.51
C ALA A 31 -2.55 -10.52 -5.80
N GLN A 32 -3.76 -10.22 -6.27
CA GLN A 32 -4.03 -9.61 -7.56
C GLN A 32 -4.39 -8.13 -7.48
N LEU A 33 -3.71 -7.33 -8.30
CA LEU A 33 -4.00 -5.92 -8.53
C LEU A 33 -4.22 -5.66 -10.01
N LYS A 34 -5.18 -4.80 -10.36
CA LYS A 34 -5.38 -4.36 -11.74
C LYS A 34 -4.72 -3.00 -11.96
N ILE A 35 -3.64 -3.01 -12.75
CA ILE A 35 -2.75 -1.86 -12.95
C ILE A 35 -2.91 -1.34 -14.38
N TYR A 36 -3.05 -0.03 -14.51
CA TYR A 36 -3.17 0.72 -15.75
C TYR A 36 -1.83 1.27 -16.21
N GLY A 37 -0.94 1.64 -15.29
CA GLY A 37 0.37 2.20 -15.63
C GLY A 37 1.20 2.48 -14.40
N VAL A 38 2.46 2.85 -14.62
CA VAL A 38 3.42 3.13 -13.54
C VAL A 38 4.04 4.50 -13.77
N GLY A 39 3.97 5.37 -12.77
CA GLY A 39 4.72 6.62 -12.72
C GLY A 39 6.03 6.46 -11.96
N VAL A 40 7.08 7.14 -12.42
CA VAL A 40 8.36 7.22 -11.73
C VAL A 40 8.79 8.67 -11.58
N ALA A 41 9.29 9.06 -10.41
CA ALA A 41 9.78 10.41 -10.15
C ALA A 41 11.12 10.39 -9.42
N ASN A 42 12.04 11.26 -9.82
CA ASN A 42 13.31 11.45 -9.11
C ASN A 42 13.09 12.10 -7.73
N ASN A 43 12.01 12.87 -7.56
CA ASN A 43 11.69 13.54 -6.32
C ASN A 43 10.84 12.65 -5.39
N ALA A 44 11.12 12.70 -4.09
CA ALA A 44 10.40 11.90 -3.09
C ALA A 44 8.96 12.41 -2.84
N ASP A 45 8.64 13.66 -3.19
CA ASP A 45 7.27 14.18 -3.18
C ASP A 45 6.45 13.77 -4.41
N CYS A 46 7.01 12.89 -5.26
CA CYS A 46 6.39 12.45 -6.51
C CYS A 46 6.10 13.58 -7.50
N SER A 47 6.70 14.78 -7.35
CA SER A 47 6.58 15.83 -8.36
C SER A 47 7.27 15.43 -9.67
N ASN A 48 6.74 15.92 -10.80
CA ASN A 48 7.29 15.69 -12.14
C ASN A 48 7.46 14.20 -12.50
N ALA A 49 6.49 13.36 -12.13
CA ALA A 49 6.54 11.95 -12.45
C ALA A 49 6.36 11.70 -13.96
N THR A 50 7.15 10.78 -14.49
CA THR A 50 7.03 10.25 -15.85
C THR A 50 6.19 8.98 -15.80
N ILE A 51 5.13 8.92 -16.60
CA ILE A 51 4.29 7.71 -16.70
C ILE A 51 4.83 6.78 -17.78
N VAL A 52 4.79 5.50 -17.45
CA VAL A 52 5.28 4.40 -18.27
C VAL A 52 4.15 3.39 -18.46
N GLY A 53 3.97 2.96 -19.71
CA GLY A 53 3.10 1.84 -20.09
C GLY A 53 1.64 1.99 -19.69
N LEU A 54 1.10 3.20 -19.80
CA LEU A 54 -0.33 3.45 -19.57
C LEU A 54 -1.19 2.69 -20.58
N ASN A 55 -2.14 1.91 -20.06
CA ASN A 55 -3.13 1.14 -20.79
C ASN A 55 -4.53 1.51 -20.27
N SER A 56 -5.49 1.83 -21.14
CA SER A 56 -6.84 2.24 -20.76
C SER A 56 -7.72 1.12 -20.16
N THR A 57 -7.45 -0.15 -20.49
CA THR A 57 -8.19 -1.31 -19.99
C THR A 57 -7.62 -1.83 -18.67
N GLY A 58 -6.33 -1.58 -18.41
CA GLY A 58 -5.59 -2.14 -17.30
C GLY A 58 -5.28 -3.62 -17.47
N THR A 59 -4.38 -4.15 -16.65
CA THR A 59 -3.99 -5.57 -16.65
C THR A 59 -3.94 -6.07 -15.22
N THR A 60 -4.51 -7.24 -14.97
CA THR A 60 -4.48 -7.89 -13.66
C THR A 60 -3.17 -8.65 -13.50
N PHE A 61 -2.45 -8.36 -12.43
CA PHE A 61 -1.18 -8.96 -12.08
C PHE A 61 -1.30 -9.67 -10.75
N ASP A 62 -0.88 -10.94 -10.68
CA ASP A 62 -0.60 -11.59 -9.41
C ASP A 62 0.79 -11.18 -8.93
N MET A 63 0.83 -10.36 -7.90
CA MET A 63 2.03 -9.74 -7.38
C MET A 63 2.97 -10.75 -6.72
N LEU A 64 2.47 -11.94 -6.33
CA LEU A 64 3.30 -13.01 -5.75
C LEU A 64 4.17 -13.71 -6.81
N MET A 65 3.79 -13.62 -8.08
CA MET A 65 4.50 -14.24 -9.20
C MET A 65 5.62 -13.36 -9.77
N ASN A 66 5.93 -12.22 -9.13
CA ASN A 66 6.91 -11.23 -9.60
C ASN A 66 6.71 -10.85 -11.09
N PRO A 67 5.52 -10.41 -11.50
CA PRO A 67 5.23 -10.17 -12.90
C PRO A 67 5.97 -8.94 -13.42
N THR A 68 6.19 -8.89 -14.74
CA THR A 68 6.57 -7.64 -15.40
C THR A 68 5.33 -6.74 -15.49
N ILE A 69 5.20 -5.79 -14.57
CA ILE A 69 4.05 -4.88 -14.48
C ILE A 69 4.01 -3.90 -15.67
N VAL A 70 5.18 -3.42 -16.07
CA VAL A 70 5.30 -2.42 -17.14
C VAL A 70 6.55 -2.68 -17.97
N ARG A 71 6.45 -2.41 -19.27
CA ARG A 71 7.59 -2.28 -20.17
C ARG A 71 7.60 -0.87 -20.74
N GLY A 72 8.75 -0.20 -20.66
CA GLY A 72 8.94 1.11 -21.24
C GLY A 72 10.35 1.63 -21.00
N SER A 73 10.62 2.82 -21.52
CA SER A 73 11.91 3.48 -21.36
C SER A 73 11.76 4.67 -20.42
N VAL A 74 12.68 4.78 -19.48
CA VAL A 74 12.85 5.96 -18.63
C VAL A 74 14.33 6.35 -18.69
N ALA A 75 14.62 7.62 -18.44
CA ALA A 75 16.00 8.08 -18.41
C ALA A 75 16.79 7.36 -17.30
N ALA A 76 18.11 7.28 -17.46
CA ALA A 76 18.96 6.83 -16.36
C ALA A 76 18.81 7.79 -15.17
N GLY A 77 18.76 7.24 -13.95
CA GLY A 77 18.54 8.03 -12.75
C GLY A 77 18.09 7.19 -11.55
N THR A 78 17.99 7.86 -10.40
CA THR A 78 17.44 7.31 -9.16
C THR A 78 16.04 7.89 -8.94
N TYR A 79 15.05 7.01 -8.86
CA TYR A 79 13.64 7.35 -8.72
C TYR A 79 13.20 7.08 -7.28
N ASN A 80 12.96 8.17 -6.54
CA ASN A 80 12.59 8.15 -5.13
C ASN A 80 11.09 8.01 -4.89
N CYS A 81 10.28 8.16 -5.95
CA CYS A 81 8.87 7.88 -5.89
C CYS A 81 8.40 7.03 -7.08
N ILE A 82 7.51 6.10 -6.77
CA ILE A 82 6.79 5.24 -7.72
C ILE A 82 5.30 5.42 -7.50
N ILE A 83 4.56 5.47 -8.60
CA ILE A 83 3.12 5.66 -8.60
C ILE A 83 2.51 4.48 -9.34
N LEU A 84 1.62 3.72 -8.71
CA LEU A 84 0.82 2.72 -9.43
C LEU A 84 -0.54 3.33 -9.74
N ILE A 85 -0.87 3.39 -11.03
CA ILE A 85 -2.22 3.74 -11.48
C ILE A 85 -3.00 2.44 -11.52
N MET A 86 -4.00 2.27 -10.67
CA MET A 86 -4.67 0.99 -10.45
C MET A 86 -6.14 1.16 -10.13
N ASP A 87 -6.92 0.08 -10.28
CA ASP A 87 -8.23 0.01 -9.63
C ASP A 87 -8.02 0.04 -8.12
N ALA A 88 -8.89 0.72 -7.37
CA ALA A 88 -8.87 0.73 -5.91
C ALA A 88 -9.36 -0.60 -5.31
N THR A 89 -9.03 -1.72 -5.94
CA THR A 89 -9.38 -3.07 -5.51
C THR A 89 -8.16 -3.95 -5.41
N VAL A 90 -8.22 -4.89 -4.47
CA VAL A 90 -7.31 -6.02 -4.38
C VAL A 90 -8.15 -7.29 -4.30
N THR A 91 -7.71 -8.32 -5.02
CA THR A 91 -8.25 -9.67 -4.87
C THR A 91 -7.16 -10.55 -4.30
N PHE A 92 -7.45 -11.35 -3.28
CA PHE A 92 -6.46 -12.24 -2.70
C PHE A 92 -7.08 -13.56 -2.28
N THR A 93 -6.25 -14.60 -2.25
CA THR A 93 -6.63 -15.93 -1.79
C THR A 93 -5.70 -16.32 -0.64
N PRO A 94 -6.21 -16.61 0.57
CA PRO A 94 -5.39 -17.10 1.66
C PRO A 94 -4.73 -18.45 1.33
N ALA A 95 -3.47 -18.61 1.74
CA ALA A 95 -2.77 -19.89 1.66
C ALA A 95 -3.32 -20.90 2.69
N THR A 96 -2.80 -22.12 2.64
CA THR A 96 -3.08 -23.13 3.67
C THR A 96 -2.66 -22.63 5.05
N GLY A 97 -3.44 -22.98 6.07
CA GLY A 97 -3.21 -22.49 7.43
C GLY A 97 -3.86 -21.14 7.76
N ALA A 98 -4.67 -20.57 6.85
CA ALA A 98 -5.57 -19.47 7.15
C ALA A 98 -6.43 -19.77 8.40
N THR A 99 -6.62 -18.76 9.26
CA THR A 99 -7.40 -18.89 10.50
C THR A 99 -8.48 -17.80 10.60
N GLY A 100 -9.39 -17.94 11.57
CA GLY A 100 -10.47 -16.98 11.81
C GLY A 100 -11.50 -16.98 10.67
N SER A 101 -11.86 -15.78 10.20
CA SER A 101 -12.81 -15.55 9.10
C SER A 101 -12.24 -15.82 7.70
N CYS A 102 -10.96 -16.20 7.61
CA CYS A 102 -10.32 -16.55 6.35
C CYS A 102 -10.37 -18.05 6.08
N THR A 103 -10.84 -18.42 4.88
CA THR A 103 -10.84 -19.79 4.39
C THR A 103 -9.74 -19.94 3.33
N ALA A 104 -8.83 -20.88 3.54
CA ALA A 104 -7.78 -21.20 2.58
C ALA A 104 -8.37 -21.56 1.20
N GLY A 105 -7.76 -21.05 0.13
CA GLY A 105 -8.22 -21.31 -1.24
C GLY A 105 -9.49 -20.55 -1.65
N THR A 106 -10.12 -19.78 -0.76
CA THR A 106 -11.26 -18.92 -1.10
C THR A 106 -10.77 -17.54 -1.53
N SER A 107 -11.28 -17.04 -2.66
CA SER A 107 -10.93 -15.70 -3.15
C SER A 107 -11.75 -14.62 -2.43
N TYR A 108 -11.09 -13.56 -1.99
CA TYR A 108 -11.69 -12.40 -1.35
C TYR A 108 -11.31 -11.13 -2.12
N GLY A 109 -12.30 -10.28 -2.41
CA GLY A 109 -12.07 -8.96 -2.98
C GLY A 109 -12.23 -7.86 -1.93
N ARG A 110 -11.41 -6.81 -2.00
CA ARG A 110 -11.49 -5.64 -1.12
C ARG A 110 -11.34 -4.35 -1.91
N VAL A 111 -12.14 -3.36 -1.53
CA VAL A 111 -11.94 -1.97 -1.95
C VAL A 111 -10.94 -1.33 -0.99
N LEU A 112 -9.83 -0.82 -1.52
CA LEU A 112 -8.72 -0.25 -0.76
C LEU A 112 -9.00 1.18 -0.27
N CYS A 113 -9.86 1.92 -0.97
CA CYS A 113 -10.27 3.29 -0.63
C CYS A 113 -11.79 3.36 -0.50
N GLN A 114 -12.29 3.11 0.71
CA GLN A 114 -13.73 3.04 1.02
C GLN A 114 -14.35 4.44 1.25
N THR A 115 -15.65 4.49 1.57
CA THR A 115 -16.36 5.73 1.90
C THR A 115 -15.59 6.58 2.92
N GLY A 116 -15.38 7.86 2.61
CA GLY A 116 -14.64 8.80 3.46
C GLY A 116 -13.12 8.82 3.23
N CYS A 117 -12.59 7.91 2.42
CA CYS A 117 -11.21 7.99 1.94
C CYS A 117 -11.05 9.19 0.97
N SER A 118 -9.90 9.86 1.05
CA SER A 118 -9.49 10.85 0.06
C SER A 118 -8.40 10.24 -0.80
N TYR A 119 -8.51 10.39 -2.13
CA TYR A 119 -7.49 9.92 -3.05
C TYR A 119 -7.16 10.98 -4.08
N THR A 120 -5.94 10.92 -4.60
CA THR A 120 -5.56 11.68 -5.78
C THR A 120 -6.15 11.00 -7.00
N ALA A 121 -7.16 11.63 -7.59
CA ALA A 121 -7.73 11.16 -8.84
C ALA A 121 -6.69 11.24 -9.94
N TYR A 122 -6.80 10.27 -10.86
CA TYR A 122 -5.99 10.28 -12.05
C TYR A 122 -6.82 10.71 -13.26
N THR A 123 -6.36 11.74 -13.98
CA THR A 123 -6.86 12.06 -15.32
C THR A 123 -5.76 11.92 -16.36
N VAL A 124 -6.03 11.17 -17.41
CA VAL A 124 -5.18 11.09 -18.60
C VAL A 124 -5.40 12.37 -19.42
N ASP A 125 -4.36 13.12 -19.74
CA ASP A 125 -4.49 14.24 -20.68
C ASP A 125 -4.56 13.76 -22.14
N ALA A 126 -4.72 14.70 -23.07
CA ALA A 126 -4.78 14.41 -24.51
C ALA A 126 -3.50 13.74 -25.07
N ASN A 127 -2.39 13.76 -24.32
CA ASN A 127 -1.10 13.17 -24.70
C ASN A 127 -0.82 11.84 -23.97
N ASN A 128 -1.83 11.26 -23.31
CA ASN A 128 -1.66 10.07 -22.48
C ASN A 128 -0.70 10.27 -21.28
N LEU A 129 -0.46 11.51 -20.88
CA LEU A 129 0.33 11.81 -19.68
C LEU A 129 -0.57 11.80 -18.47
N ALA A 130 0.00 11.37 -17.33
CA ALA A 130 -0.77 11.51 -16.13
C ALA A 130 -0.79 12.94 -15.61
N VAL A 131 -1.98 13.53 -15.57
CA VAL A 131 -2.19 14.76 -14.83
C VAL A 131 -2.73 14.41 -13.45
N TYR A 132 -2.05 14.95 -12.44
CA TYR A 132 -2.53 14.93 -11.07
C TYR A 132 -3.88 15.66 -11.02
N GLY A 133 -4.96 14.91 -10.88
CA GLY A 133 -6.21 15.49 -10.40
C GLY A 133 -5.98 15.95 -8.97
N GLY A 134 -6.63 17.04 -8.54
CA GLY A 134 -6.67 17.38 -7.12
C GLY A 134 -7.16 16.20 -6.27
N SER A 135 -7.02 16.29 -4.95
CA SER A 135 -7.62 15.30 -4.05
C SER A 135 -9.13 15.29 -4.23
N THR A 136 -9.70 14.15 -4.61
CA THR A 136 -11.15 13.95 -4.68
C THR A 136 -11.58 13.10 -3.48
N PRO A 137 -12.60 13.52 -2.73
CA PRO A 137 -13.25 12.63 -1.77
C PRO A 137 -13.85 11.45 -2.53
N SER A 138 -13.64 10.24 -2.03
CA SER A 138 -14.35 9.06 -2.54
C SER A 138 -15.85 9.18 -2.29
N THR A 139 -16.64 9.12 -3.37
CA THR A 139 -18.11 9.05 -3.29
C THR A 139 -18.64 7.61 -3.32
N ALA A 140 -17.80 6.59 -3.52
CA ALA A 140 -18.19 5.17 -3.56
C ALA A 140 -16.92 4.29 -3.32
N ALA A 141 -16.94 3.14 -2.65
CA ALA A 141 -17.92 2.05 -2.65
C ALA A 141 -17.83 1.28 -1.31
N SER A 142 -18.93 0.62 -0.90
CA SER A 142 -18.83 -0.42 0.12
C SER A 142 -17.97 -1.58 -0.42
N SER A 143 -17.42 -2.43 0.44
CA SER A 143 -16.65 -3.61 0.02
C SER A 143 -17.40 -4.58 -0.90
N ALA A 144 -18.72 -4.39 -1.08
CA ALA A 144 -19.57 -5.15 -1.98
C ALA A 144 -19.53 -4.65 -3.44
N ASP A 145 -19.05 -3.44 -3.72
CA ASP A 145 -19.06 -2.85 -5.06
C ASP A 145 -17.65 -2.77 -5.67
N LEU A 146 -17.07 -3.95 -5.88
CA LEU A 146 -15.76 -4.12 -6.53
C LEU A 146 -15.79 -3.72 -8.01
N ALA A 147 -16.96 -3.77 -8.64
CA ALA A 147 -17.12 -3.50 -10.08
C ALA A 147 -17.05 -1.99 -10.40
N ASN A 148 -17.45 -1.13 -9.47
CA ASN A 148 -17.41 0.33 -9.65
C ASN A 148 -16.33 1.02 -8.81
N ALA A 149 -15.34 0.27 -8.32
CA ALA A 149 -14.25 0.87 -7.56
C ALA A 149 -13.49 1.93 -8.39
N PRO A 150 -13.11 3.07 -7.79
CA PRO A 150 -12.46 4.14 -8.52
C PRO A 150 -11.06 3.72 -8.99
N LYS A 151 -10.60 4.35 -10.08
CA LYS A 151 -9.19 4.33 -10.47
C LYS A 151 -8.43 5.32 -9.60
N VAL A 152 -7.37 4.87 -8.96
CA VAL A 152 -6.59 5.65 -8.00
C VAL A 152 -5.10 5.60 -8.31
N MET A 153 -4.36 6.56 -7.77
CA MET A 153 -2.91 6.52 -7.70
C MET A 153 -2.48 6.01 -6.33
N LEU A 154 -1.73 4.91 -6.29
CA LEU A 154 -0.98 4.49 -5.11
C LEU A 154 0.41 5.13 -5.15
N PHE A 155 0.76 5.91 -4.12
CA PHE A 155 2.06 6.56 -4.03
C PHE A 155 3.00 5.79 -3.12
N LEU A 156 4.20 5.48 -3.62
CA LEU A 156 5.28 4.84 -2.87
C LEU A 156 6.48 5.79 -2.90
N SER A 157 6.98 6.21 -1.74
CA SER A 157 8.08 7.16 -1.66
C SER A 157 9.07 6.81 -0.58
N THR A 158 10.35 7.08 -0.83
CA THR A 158 11.44 6.89 0.14
C THR A 158 11.35 7.85 1.33
N SER A 159 10.54 8.91 1.25
CA SER A 159 10.30 9.85 2.36
C SER A 159 8.92 9.70 3.01
N SER A 160 8.03 8.89 2.43
CA SER A 160 6.71 8.63 3.01
C SER A 160 6.81 7.76 4.25
N VAL A 161 6.00 8.10 5.26
CA VAL A 161 5.80 7.33 6.50
C VAL A 161 4.33 6.97 6.70
N GLY A 162 3.50 7.15 5.67
CA GLY A 162 2.09 6.87 5.72
C GLY A 162 1.74 5.39 5.77
N ASN A 163 0.48 5.12 6.10
CA ASN A 163 -0.12 3.80 6.12
C ASN A 163 -1.58 3.87 5.67
N GLY A 164 -2.14 2.71 5.32
CA GLY A 164 -3.57 2.55 5.07
C GLY A 164 -4.11 3.52 4.03
N MET A 165 -5.12 4.33 4.40
CA MET A 165 -5.83 5.21 3.46
C MET A 165 -4.98 6.35 2.89
N ASN A 166 -3.92 6.75 3.59
CA ASN A 166 -3.04 7.82 3.10
C ASN A 166 -2.19 7.39 1.89
N ALA A 167 -2.14 6.09 1.60
CA ALA A 167 -1.48 5.50 0.44
C ALA A 167 -1.89 6.14 -0.89
N PHE A 168 -3.13 6.65 -0.96
CA PHE A 168 -3.70 7.22 -2.17
C PHE A 168 -3.59 8.74 -2.27
N LEU A 169 -2.91 9.37 -1.29
CA LEU A 169 -2.61 10.79 -1.31
C LEU A 169 -1.17 11.00 -1.70
N LYS A 170 -0.92 12.00 -2.55
CA LYS A 170 0.43 12.36 -2.96
C LYS A 170 1.26 12.84 -1.75
N PRO A 171 2.49 12.31 -1.55
CA PRO A 171 3.41 12.83 -0.55
C PRO A 171 3.95 14.21 -0.90
N GLY A 172 4.48 14.90 0.09
CA GLY A 172 5.07 16.21 -0.10
C GLY A 172 5.67 16.77 1.18
N THR A 173 6.43 17.85 1.01
CA THR A 173 7.03 18.57 2.13
C THR A 173 5.96 18.98 3.14
N GLY A 174 6.10 18.52 4.38
CA GLY A 174 5.15 18.77 5.46
C GLY A 174 3.95 17.82 5.52
N VAL A 175 3.81 16.91 4.56
CA VAL A 175 2.72 15.91 4.48
C VAL A 175 3.25 14.51 4.16
N TRP A 176 4.40 14.14 4.74
CA TRP A 176 5.02 12.82 4.57
C TRP A 176 4.20 11.65 5.15
N SER A 177 3.14 11.94 5.90
CA SER A 177 2.12 10.96 6.27
C SER A 177 1.30 10.46 5.09
N ASN A 178 1.38 11.11 3.92
CA ASN A 178 0.80 10.68 2.65
C ASN A 178 1.73 9.71 1.91
N GLY A 179 1.15 8.84 1.08
CA GLY A 179 1.87 7.75 0.41
C GLY A 179 2.35 6.67 1.38
N LEU A 180 2.85 5.58 0.82
CA LEU A 180 3.45 4.47 1.57
C LEU A 180 4.97 4.50 1.47
N PRO A 181 5.68 3.97 2.47
CA PRO A 181 7.13 3.87 2.42
C PRO A 181 7.58 2.98 1.26
N LEU A 182 8.53 3.48 0.48
CA LEU A 182 9.34 2.71 -0.46
C LEU A 182 10.70 2.44 0.18
N LEU A 183 11.00 1.17 0.47
CA LEU A 183 12.19 0.82 1.28
C LEU A 183 13.52 1.12 0.56
N ALA A 184 13.53 1.10 -0.77
CA ALA A 184 14.68 1.44 -1.59
C ALA A 184 14.24 2.10 -2.91
N PRO A 185 14.96 3.13 -3.40
CA PRO A 185 14.62 3.77 -4.66
C PRO A 185 14.87 2.83 -5.85
N LEU A 186 14.15 3.05 -6.95
CA LEU A 186 14.46 2.40 -8.22
C LEU A 186 15.67 3.10 -8.86
N THR A 187 16.73 2.36 -9.16
CA THR A 187 17.90 2.89 -9.87
C THR A 187 17.97 2.31 -11.28
N VAL A 188 18.00 3.19 -12.28
CA VAL A 188 18.17 2.85 -13.69
C VAL A 188 19.53 3.36 -14.13
N SER A 189 20.49 2.46 -14.37
CA SER A 189 21.87 2.81 -14.65
C SER A 189 22.17 3.01 -16.14
N ALA A 190 21.40 2.37 -17.03
CA ALA A 190 21.54 2.50 -18.48
C ALA A 190 20.25 2.12 -19.21
N THR A 191 20.20 2.42 -20.51
CA THR A 191 19.16 1.91 -21.40
C THR A 191 19.15 0.38 -21.38
N GLY A 192 17.98 -0.22 -21.14
CA GLY A 192 17.82 -1.67 -21.04
C GLY A 192 17.98 -2.25 -19.63
N SER A 193 18.23 -1.43 -18.61
CA SER A 193 18.15 -1.87 -17.22
C SER A 193 16.73 -2.33 -16.87
N THR A 194 16.61 -3.46 -16.17
CA THR A 194 15.37 -3.97 -15.60
C THR A 194 15.42 -3.82 -14.09
N GLY A 195 14.47 -3.09 -13.49
CA GLY A 195 14.24 -3.10 -12.05
C GLY A 195 13.13 -4.08 -11.70
N THR A 196 13.29 -4.85 -10.62
CA THR A 196 12.24 -5.74 -10.13
C THR A 196 11.50 -5.05 -8.99
N PHE A 197 10.25 -4.70 -9.22
CA PHE A 197 9.36 -4.25 -8.14
C PHE A 197 8.93 -5.45 -7.31
N VAL A 198 9.18 -5.40 -6.00
CA VAL A 198 8.88 -6.49 -5.07
C VAL A 198 7.82 -6.01 -4.08
N THR A 199 6.74 -6.77 -4.00
CA THR A 199 5.69 -6.59 -3.02
C THR A 199 5.70 -7.78 -2.07
N ASN A 200 5.94 -7.53 -0.79
CA ASN A 200 6.00 -8.59 0.22
C ASN A 200 4.66 -8.69 0.98
N PHE A 201 3.95 -9.79 0.75
CA PHE A 201 2.68 -10.11 1.42
C PHE A 201 2.82 -11.14 2.55
N ASP A 202 4.04 -11.45 2.99
CA ASP A 202 4.27 -12.37 4.10
C ASP A 202 3.55 -11.88 5.35
N GLY A 203 2.71 -12.74 5.90
CA GLY A 203 1.88 -12.50 7.07
C GLY A 203 0.81 -11.43 6.90
N GLN A 204 0.44 -11.05 5.67
CA GLN A 204 -0.50 -9.94 5.45
C GLN A 204 -1.98 -10.36 5.44
N VAL A 205 -2.32 -11.66 5.43
CA VAL A 205 -3.73 -12.08 5.54
C VAL A 205 -4.18 -12.08 7.00
N ASN A 206 -5.26 -11.37 7.29
CA ASN A 206 -5.86 -11.24 8.61
C ASN A 206 -7.31 -11.76 8.62
N GLY A 207 -7.54 -12.87 9.32
CA GLY A 207 -8.88 -13.41 9.53
C GLY A 207 -9.55 -12.99 10.85
N ASN A 208 -8.93 -12.11 11.62
CA ASN A 208 -9.50 -11.66 12.89
C ASN A 208 -10.43 -10.46 12.66
N GLY A 209 -11.53 -10.40 13.41
CA GLY A 209 -12.46 -9.26 13.37
C GLY A 209 -13.73 -9.49 12.56
N GLY A 210 -14.03 -10.75 12.20
CA GLY A 210 -15.27 -11.12 11.51
C GLY A 210 -15.19 -11.03 9.99
N THR A 211 -14.12 -10.45 9.46
CA THR A 211 -13.84 -10.35 8.02
C THR A 211 -12.44 -10.89 7.70
N CYS A 212 -12.28 -11.48 6.51
CA CYS A 212 -10.98 -11.90 6.01
C CYS A 212 -10.35 -10.75 5.21
N ASP A 213 -9.37 -10.06 5.77
CA ASP A 213 -8.76 -8.87 5.19
C ASP A 213 -7.30 -9.09 4.78
N LEU A 214 -6.79 -8.17 3.97
CA LEU A 214 -5.40 -8.12 3.55
C LEU A 214 -4.79 -6.82 4.06
N ILE A 215 -3.78 -6.96 4.92
CA ILE A 215 -2.99 -5.85 5.46
C ILE A 215 -2.04 -5.33 4.37
N GLN A 216 -1.66 -4.06 4.48
CA GLN A 216 -0.74 -3.41 3.57
C GLN A 216 0.60 -4.16 3.47
N PRO A 217 1.03 -4.58 2.28
CA PRO A 217 2.35 -5.19 2.09
C PRO A 217 3.47 -4.16 2.17
N SER A 218 4.71 -4.63 2.26
CA SER A 218 5.88 -3.78 2.07
C SER A 218 6.30 -3.75 0.59
N PHE A 219 6.89 -2.63 0.16
CA PHE A 219 7.26 -2.38 -1.22
C PHE A 219 8.74 -2.01 -1.33
N THR A 220 9.45 -2.63 -2.27
CA THR A 220 10.88 -2.35 -2.54
C THR A 220 11.25 -2.62 -4.00
N PHE A 221 12.48 -2.24 -4.38
CA PHE A 221 13.12 -2.66 -5.62
C PHE A 221 14.33 -3.54 -5.36
N ARG A 222 14.63 -4.43 -6.31
CA ARG A 222 15.88 -5.18 -6.44
C ARG A 222 16.35 -5.25 -7.88
#